data_AF-A0A8T7BMH0-F1
#
_entry.id   AF-A0A8T7BMH0-F1
#
_cell.length_a   1.000
_cell.length_b   1.000
_cell.length_c   1.000
_cell.angle_alpha   90.00
_cell.angle_beta   90.00
_cell.angle_gamma   90.00
#
_symmetry.space_group_name_H-M   'P 1'
#
loop_
_entity.id
_entity.type
_entity.pdbx_description
1 polymer ?
#
loop_
_entity_poly.entity_id
_entity_poly.type
_entity_poly.pdbx_seq_one_letter_code
_entity_poly.pdbx_strand_id
1 'polypeptide(L)' 'MNAGRYQVGPPITSQDFDQYYDLRWRILRAPWDQPRGSEKDKHEESAHHVCIKSDTGNVIGVGRLHIASPGIAQIRYMA' A
#
# COMPACT_ATOMS: atom_id res chain seq x y z
N MET A 1 0.31 28.85 -3.39
CA MET A 1 0.00 27.54 -2.77
C MET A 1 1.27 26.72 -2.84
N ASN A 2 1.90 26.38 -1.71
CA ASN A 2 3.00 25.42 -1.72
C ASN A 2 2.39 24.05 -1.97
N ALA A 3 2.64 23.45 -3.13
CA ALA A 3 2.33 22.05 -3.35
C ALA A 3 3.24 21.24 -2.42
N GLY A 4 2.66 20.53 -1.46
CA GLY A 4 3.41 19.60 -0.61
C GLY A 4 4.19 18.62 -1.47
N ARG A 5 5.44 18.31 -1.08
CA ARG A 5 6.26 17.38 -1.85
C ARG A 5 5.82 15.96 -1.54
N TYR A 6 5.45 15.21 -2.57
CA TYR A 6 5.10 13.79 -2.46
C TYR A 6 6.16 12.93 -3.13
N GLN A 7 6.45 11.77 -2.55
CA GLN A 7 7.39 10.80 -3.09
C GLN A 7 6.67 9.47 -3.33
N VAL A 8 6.79 8.93 -4.53
CA VAL A 8 6.24 7.60 -4.88
C VAL A 8 7.37 6.59 -4.90
N GLY A 9 7.20 5.49 -4.19
CA GLY A 9 8.21 4.43 -4.13
C GLY A 9 7.78 3.26 -3.25
N PRO A 10 8.60 2.22 -3.10
CA PRO A 10 8.29 1.14 -2.19
C PRO A 10 8.34 1.62 -0.73
N PRO A 11 7.54 1.04 0.18
CA PRO A 11 7.79 1.18 1.62
C PRO A 11 9.19 0.65 1.95
N ILE A 12 9.96 1.39 2.73
CA ILE A 12 11.37 1.06 3.02
C ILE A 12 11.54 0.61 4.48
N THR A 13 10.89 1.31 5.40
CA THR A 13 11.01 1.02 6.84
C THR A 13 9.87 0.16 7.35
N SER A 14 10.03 -0.46 8.52
CA SER A 14 8.91 -1.15 9.20
C SER A 14 7.73 -0.20 9.42
N GLN A 15 8.00 1.05 9.80
CA GLN A 15 6.97 2.08 9.98
C GLN A 15 6.24 2.43 8.66
N ASP A 16 6.94 2.39 7.52
CA ASP A 16 6.28 2.56 6.22
C ASP A 16 5.32 1.40 5.95
N PHE A 17 5.75 0.16 6.22
CA PHE A 17 4.90 -1.02 6.07
C PHE A 17 3.72 -1.02 7.04
N ASP A 18 3.90 -0.58 8.28
CA ASP A 18 2.82 -0.49 9.26
C ASP A 18 1.74 0.49 8.80
N GLN A 19 2.12 1.69 8.36
CA GLN A 19 1.18 2.67 7.79
C GLN A 19 0.55 2.18 6.49
N TYR A 20 1.33 1.47 5.66
CA TYR A 20 0.88 0.91 4.40
C TYR A 20 -0.25 -0.11 4.58
N TYR A 21 -0.08 -1.06 5.50
CA TYR A 21 -1.10 -2.04 5.83
C TYR A 21 -2.26 -1.42 6.61
N ASP A 22 -1.99 -0.48 7.52
CA ASP A 22 -3.06 0.26 8.20
C ASP A 22 -3.98 0.99 7.20
N LEU A 23 -3.40 1.67 6.19
CA LEU A 23 -4.18 2.37 5.18
C LEU A 23 -5.02 1.39 4.34
N ARG A 24 -4.42 0.29 3.85
CA ARG A 24 -5.17 -0.77 3.16
C ARG A 24 -6.33 -1.30 4.02
N TRP A 25 -6.10 -1.56 5.31
CA TRP A 25 -7.16 -2.03 6.20
C TRP A 25 -8.26 -0.98 6.36
N ARG A 26 -7.91 0.26 6.70
CA ARG A 26 -8.88 1.35 6.93
C ARG A 26 -9.78 1.60 5.72
N ILE A 27 -9.24 1.51 4.52
CA ILE A 27 -9.97 1.83 3.29
C ILE A 27 -10.69 0.62 2.70
N LEU A 28 -10.07 -0.57 2.72
CA LEU A 28 -10.57 -1.74 1.99
C LEU A 28 -11.28 -2.77 2.88
N ARG A 29 -11.03 -2.74 4.18
CA ARG A 29 -11.44 -3.80 5.12
C ARG A 29 -12.38 -3.29 6.20
N ALA A 30 -12.03 -2.18 6.85
CA ALA A 30 -12.82 -1.60 7.92
C ALA A 30 -14.28 -1.25 7.52
N PRO A 31 -14.57 -0.69 6.31
CA PRO A 31 -15.95 -0.42 5.90
C PRO A 31 -16.81 -1.66 5.73
N TRP A 32 -16.18 -2.83 5.65
CA TRP A 32 -16.81 -4.14 5.51
C TRP A 32 -16.71 -4.98 6.78
N ASP A 33 -16.35 -4.36 7.91
CA ASP A 33 -16.18 -5.00 9.22
C ASP A 33 -15.19 -6.20 9.21
N GLN A 34 -14.18 -6.13 8.33
CA GLN A 34 -13.16 -7.19 8.24
C GLN A 34 -12.05 -6.98 9.28
N PRO A 35 -11.51 -8.05 9.89
CA PRO A 35 -10.52 -7.94 10.96
C PRO A 35 -9.18 -7.38 10.45
N ARG A 36 -8.41 -6.76 11.35
CA ARG A 36 -6.99 -6.42 11.06
C ARG A 36 -6.21 -7.69 10.72
N GLY A 37 -5.28 -7.58 9.79
CA GLY A 37 -4.57 -8.70 9.17
C GLY A 37 -5.19 -9.16 7.84
N SER A 38 -6.48 -8.89 7.59
CA SER A 38 -7.16 -9.26 6.33
C SER A 38 -6.75 -8.41 5.11
N GLU A 39 -6.03 -7.30 5.35
CA GLU A 39 -5.40 -6.48 4.31
C GLU A 39 -4.21 -7.16 3.63
N LYS A 40 -3.72 -8.27 4.19
CA LYS A 40 -2.61 -9.09 3.69
C LYS A 40 -3.14 -10.37 3.05
N ASP A 41 -2.44 -10.86 2.02
CA ASP A 41 -2.65 -12.21 1.47
C ASP A 41 -1.34 -13.01 1.41
N LYS A 42 -1.38 -14.23 0.86
CA LYS A 42 -0.21 -15.11 0.72
C LYS A 42 0.83 -14.61 -0.30
N HIS A 43 0.56 -13.52 -1.01
CA HIS A 43 1.40 -12.98 -2.06
C HIS A 43 2.12 -11.68 -1.64
N GLU A 44 2.01 -11.25 -0.38
CA GLU A 44 2.71 -10.02 0.05
C GLU A 44 4.22 -10.12 -0.13
N GLU A 45 4.84 -11.29 0.10
CA GLU A 45 6.29 -11.45 -0.05
C GLU A 45 6.77 -11.37 -1.50
N SER A 46 5.93 -11.79 -2.46
CA SER A 46 6.28 -11.81 -3.89
C SER A 46 5.78 -10.61 -4.67
N ALA A 47 5.00 -9.72 -4.05
CA ALA A 47 4.40 -8.58 -4.72
C ALA A 47 5.32 -7.35 -4.71
N HIS A 48 5.09 -6.44 -5.65
CA HIS A 48 5.75 -5.13 -5.64
C HIS A 48 4.83 -4.13 -4.95
N HIS A 49 5.26 -3.66 -3.79
CA HIS A 49 4.53 -2.68 -2.99
C HIS A 49 4.89 -1.27 -3.41
N VAL A 50 3.90 -0.38 -3.50
CA VAL A 50 4.09 1.03 -3.86
C VAL A 50 3.31 1.90 -2.88
N CYS A 51 3.96 2.92 -2.34
CA CYS A 51 3.36 3.90 -1.45
C CYS A 51 3.68 5.33 -1.92
N ILE A 52 2.83 6.28 -1.51
CA ILE A 52 3.05 7.71 -1.63
C ILE A 52 3.34 8.24 -0.23
N LYS A 53 4.51 8.88 -0.05
CA LYS A 53 4.89 9.54 1.20
C LYS A 53 4.76 11.05 1.06
N SER A 54 4.17 11.70 2.06
CA SER A 54 4.22 13.15 2.21
C SER A 54 5.62 13.64 2.58
N ASP A 55 5.81 14.95 2.55
CA ASP A 55 7.01 15.65 3.03
C ASP A 55 7.28 15.41 4.53
N THR A 56 6.23 15.18 5.32
CA THR A 56 6.32 14.76 6.73
C THR A 56 6.63 13.27 6.91
N GLY A 57 6.75 12.50 5.83
CA GLY A 57 7.08 11.08 5.86
C GLY A 57 5.89 10.14 6.09
N ASN A 58 4.66 10.65 6.13
CA ASN A 58 3.46 9.84 6.29
C ASN A 58 3.09 9.14 4.99
N VAL A 59 2.66 7.87 5.07
CA VAL A 59 2.07 7.17 3.94
C VAL A 59 0.63 7.65 3.74
N ILE A 60 0.34 8.20 2.56
CA ILE A 60 -0.95 8.83 2.25
C ILE A 60 -1.69 8.15 1.09
N GLY A 61 -1.08 7.15 0.47
CA GLY A 61 -1.67 6.37 -0.61
C GLY A 61 -0.83 5.13 -0.86
N VAL A 62 -1.47 4.02 -1.22
CA VAL A 62 -0.83 2.72 -1.40
C VAL A 62 -1.40 1.95 -2.58
N GLY A 63 -0.59 1.03 -3.09
CA GLY A 63 -0.97 0.09 -4.12
C GLY A 63 -0.03 -1.10 -4.18
N ARG A 64 -0.45 -2.13 -4.89
CA ARG A 64 0.32 -3.35 -5.12
C ARG A 64 0.32 -3.70 -6.59
N LEU A 65 1.49 -3.96 -7.16
CA LEU A 65 1.61 -4.64 -8.45
C LEU A 65 1.88 -6.12 -8.20
N HIS A 66 1.02 -6.97 -8.74
CA HIS A 66 1.12 -8.43 -8.66
C HIS A 66 1.34 -9.00 -10.06
N ILE A 67 2.46 -9.71 -10.27
CA ILE A 67 2.74 -10.36 -11.55
C ILE A 67 1.90 -11.63 -11.65
N ALA A 68 0.92 -11.65 -12.56
CA ALA A 68 0.00 -12.77 -12.70
C ALA A 68 0.58 -13.86 -13.62
N SER A 69 1.30 -13.45 -14.67
CA SER A 69 2.01 -14.33 -15.61
C SER A 69 3.08 -13.53 -16.36
N PRO A 70 3.97 -14.17 -17.13
CA PRO A 70 4.89 -13.44 -18.00
C PRO A 70 4.14 -12.44 -18.90
N GLY A 71 4.55 -11.17 -18.84
CA GLY A 71 3.92 -10.08 -19.58
C GLY A 71 2.58 -9.56 -19.03
N ILE A 72 2.04 -10.12 -17.94
CA ILE A 72 0.75 -9.70 -17.36
C ILE A 72 0.92 -9.39 -15.86
N ALA A 73 0.49 -8.18 -15.47
CA ALA A 73 0.45 -7.76 -14.08
C ALA A 73 -0.90 -7.15 -13.71
N GLN A 74 -1.24 -7.21 -12.43
CA GLN A 74 -2.46 -6.68 -11.85
C GLN A 74 -2.14 -5.62 -10.81
N ILE A 75 -2.81 -4.47 -10.90
CA ILE A 75 -2.84 -3.47 -9.85
C ILE A 75 -3.93 -3.87 -8.86
N ARG A 76 -3.57 -3.98 -7.58
CA ARG A 76 -4.45 -4.47 -6.50
C ARG A 76 -4.19 -3.68 -5.21
N TYR A 77 -5.11 -3.82 -4.25
CA TYR A 77 -4.98 -3.23 -2.90
C TYR A 77 -4.68 -1.72 -2.92
N MET A 78 -5.39 -0.98 -3.78
CA MET A 78 -5.29 0.48 -3.90
C MET A 78 -6.09 1.13 -2.77
N ALA A 79 -5.44 1.91 -1.92
CA ALA A 79 -6.05 2.58 -0.77
C ALA A 79 -5.40 3.96 -0.51
#